data_AF-A0A160T996-F1
#
_entry.id   AF-A0A160T996-F1
#
_cell.length_a   1.000
_cell.length_b   1.000
_cell.length_c   1.000
_cell.angle_alpha   90.00
_cell.angle_beta   90.00
_cell.angle_gamma   90.00
#
_symmetry.space_group_name_H-M   'P 1'
#
loop_
_entity.id
_entity.type
_entity.pdbx_description
1 polymer ?
#
loop_
_entity_poly.entity_id
_entity_poly.type
_entity_poly.pdbx_seq_one_letter_code
_entity_poly.pdbx_strand_id
1 'polypeptide(L)'
;MDGKTQWFGLTIISSEEQEDDGVVSFRARFCEDGEWCELDERSIFKRLDGQWYYVDGNASFTPMKLGRNDPCPCGSGSKWKKCCG
;
A
#
# COMPACT_ATOMS: atom_id res chain seq x y z
N MET A 1 7.61 -23.38 2.91
CA MET A 1 6.30 -22.75 2.67
C MET A 1 6.60 -21.48 1.93
N ASP A 2 6.12 -21.36 0.70
CA ASP A 2 6.59 -20.33 -0.25
C ASP A 2 6.33 -18.91 0.28
N GLY A 3 7.39 -18.10 0.36
CA GLY A 3 7.36 -16.69 0.74
C GLY A 3 6.60 -15.86 -0.29
N LYS A 4 5.28 -15.81 -0.13
CA LYS A 4 4.37 -15.01 -0.98
C LYS A 4 3.92 -13.79 -0.20
N THR A 5 4.21 -12.62 -0.74
CA THR A 5 3.68 -11.33 -0.28
C THR A 5 2.14 -11.37 -0.29
N GLN A 6 1.52 -11.16 0.86
CA GLN A 6 0.06 -11.05 0.99
C GLN A 6 -0.34 -9.59 1.20
N TRP A 7 -1.15 -9.05 0.29
CA TRP A 7 -1.63 -7.66 0.35
C TRP A 7 -2.97 -7.59 1.07
N PHE A 8 -3.12 -6.64 2.01
CA PHE A 8 -4.28 -6.55 2.90
C PHE A 8 -5.06 -5.25 2.79
N GLY A 9 -4.51 -4.23 2.16
CA GLY A 9 -5.27 -3.02 1.92
C GLY A 9 -4.48 -1.94 1.21
N LEU A 10 -5.23 -1.09 0.50
CA LEU A 10 -4.73 0.05 -0.25
C LEU A 10 -5.45 1.31 0.28
N THR A 11 -4.70 2.38 0.44
CA THR A 11 -5.22 3.69 0.84
C THR A 11 -4.65 4.73 -0.11
N ILE A 12 -5.51 5.35 -0.91
CA ILE A 12 -5.13 6.48 -1.76
C ILE A 12 -5.03 7.73 -0.88
N ILE A 13 -3.87 8.38 -0.90
CA ILE A 13 -3.59 9.61 -0.14
C ILE A 13 -3.92 10.82 -0.99
N SER A 14 -3.47 10.84 -2.24
CA SER A 14 -3.80 11.89 -3.22
C SER A 14 -3.84 11.33 -4.64
N SER A 15 -4.61 11.98 -5.49
CA SER A 15 -4.64 11.77 -6.93
C SER A 15 -4.71 13.11 -7.63
N GLU A 16 -3.78 13.38 -8.52
CA GLU A 16 -3.66 14.63 -9.26
C GLU A 16 -3.61 14.30 -10.76
N GLU A 17 -4.38 15.02 -11.56
CA GLU A 17 -4.41 14.89 -13.02
C GLU A 17 -4.18 16.28 -13.64
N GLN A 18 -3.25 16.35 -14.59
CA GLN A 18 -2.99 17.52 -15.41
C GLN A 18 -2.80 17.10 -16.86
N GLU A 19 -3.76 17.45 -17.71
CA GLU A 19 -3.80 17.03 -19.13
C GLU A 19 -3.67 15.51 -19.25
N ASP A 20 -2.53 15.03 -19.75
CA ASP A 20 -2.23 13.61 -19.92
C ASP A 20 -1.21 13.09 -18.90
N ASP A 21 -0.88 13.88 -17.87
CA ASP A 21 -0.04 13.49 -16.75
C ASP A 21 -0.88 13.23 -15.50
N GLY A 22 -0.55 12.16 -14.79
CA GLY A 22 -1.23 11.73 -13.57
C GLY A 22 -0.23 11.43 -12.48
N VAL A 23 -0.59 11.73 -11.24
CA VAL A 23 0.17 11.36 -10.06
C VAL A 23 -0.76 10.75 -9.03
N VAL A 24 -0.38 9.60 -8.47
CA VAL A 24 -1.12 8.98 -7.36
C VAL A 24 -0.15 8.70 -6.23
N SER A 25 -0.46 9.23 -5.04
CA SER A 25 0.23 8.85 -3.80
C SER A 25 -0.64 7.88 -3.03
N PHE A 26 -0.11 6.73 -2.62
CA PHE A 26 -0.86 5.72 -1.89
C PHE A 26 -0.01 4.96 -0.88
N ARG A 27 -0.69 4.34 0.07
CA ARG A 27 -0.12 3.35 0.99
C ARG A 27 -0.76 2.00 0.78
N ALA A 28 0.05 0.95 0.82
CA ALA A 28 -0.42 -0.42 0.78
C ALA A 28 0.18 -1.23 1.93
N ARG A 29 -0.67 -2.00 2.63
CA ARG A 29 -0.26 -2.86 3.75
C ARG A 29 -0.14 -4.29 3.26
N PHE A 30 0.96 -4.94 3.63
CA PHE A 30 1.20 -6.33 3.27
C PHE A 30 1.89 -7.09 4.40
N CYS A 31 1.81 -8.42 4.35
CA CYS A 31 2.54 -9.32 5.20
C CYS A 31 3.41 -10.22 4.32
N GLU A 32 4.70 -10.31 4.63
CA GLU A 32 5.66 -11.17 3.96
C GLU A 32 6.44 -11.95 5.02
N ASP A 33 6.42 -13.28 4.93
CA ASP A 33 7.06 -14.18 5.90
C ASP A 33 6.71 -13.88 7.38
N GLY A 34 5.49 -13.39 7.62
CA GLY A 34 4.99 -13.04 8.96
C GLY A 34 5.35 -11.62 9.42
N GLU A 35 6.15 -10.89 8.65
CA GLU A 35 6.50 -9.50 8.89
C GLU A 35 5.49 -8.57 8.21
N TRP A 36 4.87 -7.70 8.99
CA TRP A 36 3.95 -6.68 8.49
C TRP A 36 4.71 -5.45 8.04
N CYS A 37 4.45 -5.04 6.80
CA CYS A 37 5.10 -3.92 6.16
C CYS A 37 4.06 -2.99 5.51
N GLU A 38 4.46 -1.73 5.35
CA GLU A 38 3.74 -0.73 4.57
C GLU A 38 4.61 -0.28 3.41
N LEU A 39 4.03 -0.28 2.22
CA LEU A 39 4.51 0.41 1.03
C LEU A 39 3.91 1.82 1.05
N ASP A 40 4.75 2.85 1.03
CA ASP A 40 4.37 4.24 0.73
C ASP A 40 4.96 4.59 -0.65
N GLU A 41 4.09 4.85 -1.62
CA GLU A 41 4.48 5.10 -3.01
C GLU A 41 3.82 6.34 -3.59
N ARG A 42 4.61 7.12 -4.34
CA ARG A 42 4.12 8.14 -5.26
C ARG A 42 4.43 7.73 -6.69
N SER A 43 3.41 7.35 -7.43
CA SER A 43 3.51 6.90 -8.82
C SER A 43 3.15 8.00 -9.82
N ILE A 44 3.79 7.98 -10.98
CA ILE A 44 3.60 8.85 -12.12
C ILE A 44 2.95 8.05 -13.24
N PHE A 45 1.90 8.60 -13.83
CA PHE A 45 1.16 8.00 -14.92
C PHE A 45 1.12 8.94 -16.13
N LYS A 46 1.07 8.36 -17.33
CA LYS A 46 0.83 9.09 -18.58
C LYS A 46 -0.39 8.52 -19.29
N ARG A 47 -1.26 9.38 -19.81
CA ARG A 47 -2.39 8.99 -20.66
C ARG A 47 -1.96 9.08 -22.12
N LEU A 48 -2.09 7.97 -22.85
CA LEU A 48 -1.85 7.90 -24.29
C LEU A 48 -3.07 7.26 -24.94
N ASP A 49 -3.63 7.92 -25.96
CA ASP A 49 -4.84 7.46 -26.68
C ASP A 49 -6.00 7.08 -25.73
N GLY A 50 -6.17 7.86 -24.65
CA GLY A 50 -7.23 7.66 -23.64
C GLY A 50 -6.94 6.57 -22.60
N GLN A 51 -5.76 5.96 -22.59
CA GLN A 51 -5.39 4.89 -21.65
C GLN A 51 -4.24 5.34 -20.73
N TRP A 52 -4.36 5.07 -19.43
CA TRP A 52 -3.34 5.39 -18.44
C TRP A 52 -2.27 4.30 -18.34
N TYR A 53 -1.01 4.71 -18.37
CA TYR A 53 0.17 3.86 -18.23
C TYR A 53 0.98 4.30 -17.03
N TYR A 54 1.44 3.35 -16.22
CA TYR A 54 2.46 3.60 -15.21
C TYR A 54 3.77 3.95 -15.90
N VAL A 55 4.39 5.06 -15.50
CA VAL A 55 5.67 5.52 -16.04
C VAL A 55 6.79 5.23 -15.06
N ASP A 56 6.63 5.68 -13.83
CA ASP A 56 7.63 5.57 -12.77
C ASP A 56 6.97 5.71 -11.40
N GLY A 57 7.70 5.40 -10.33
CA GLY A 57 7.23 5.58 -8.97
C GLY A 57 8.36 5.58 -7.97
N ASN A 58 8.20 6.42 -6.94
CA ASN A 58 9.09 6.40 -5.79
C ASN A 58 8.41 5.61 -4.67
N ALA A 59 8.90 4.39 -4.44
CA ALA A 59 8.38 3.45 -3.45
C ALA A 59 9.33 3.30 -2.27
N SER A 60 8.78 3.33 -1.06
CA SER A 60 9.49 3.00 0.18
C SER A 60 8.75 1.94 0.97
N PHE A 61 9.50 0.99 1.53
CA PHE A 61 8.97 -0.12 2.31
C PHE A 61 9.41 0.03 3.76
N THR A 62 8.44 0.06 4.68
CA THR A 62 8.71 0.25 6.11
C THR A 62 8.05 -0.85 6.94
N PRO A 63 8.81 -1.58 7.79
CA PRO A 63 8.22 -2.51 8.75
C PRO A 63 7.28 -1.78 9.72
N MET A 64 6.09 -2.35 9.93
CA MET A 64 5.08 -1.79 10.82
C MET A 64 5.41 -2.12 12.28
N LYS A 65 5.44 -1.09 13.14
CA LYS A 65 5.53 -1.26 14.60
C LYS A 65 4.13 -1.38 15.18
N LEU A 66 3.65 -2.61 15.37
CA LEU A 66 2.30 -2.90 15.86
C LEU A 66 2.27 -3.08 17.38
N GLY A 67 1.58 -2.19 18.07
CA GLY A 67 1.25 -2.32 19.48
C GLY A 67 0.06 -3.25 19.72
N ARG A 68 0.01 -3.90 20.90
CA ARG A 68 -1.05 -4.87 21.28
C ARG A 68 -2.48 -4.36 21.08
N ASN A 69 -2.72 -3.05 21.20
CA ASN A 69 -4.06 -2.47 21.10
C ASN A 69 -4.33 -1.75 19.78
N ASP A 70 -3.36 -1.70 18.87
CA ASP A 70 -3.50 -1.01 17.58
C ASP A 70 -4.49 -1.76 16.68
N PRO A 71 -5.14 -1.07 15.72
CA PRO A 71 -5.95 -1.73 14.71
C PRO A 71 -5.14 -2.77 13.94
N CYS A 72 -5.74 -3.94 13.70
CA CYS A 72 -5.07 -5.01 12.99
C CYS A 72 -4.87 -4.61 11.51
N PRO A 73 -3.64 -4.70 10.97
CA PRO A 73 -3.32 -4.26 9.61
C PRO A 73 -4.00 -5.10 8.52
N CYS A 74 -4.51 -6.30 8.86
CA CYS A 74 -5.28 -7.14 7.95
C CYS A 74 -6.66 -6.55 7.54
N GLY A 75 -7.07 -5.43 8.15
CA GLY A 75 -8.33 -4.75 7.83
C GLY A 75 -9.57 -5.28 8.56
N SER A 76 -9.42 -6.22 9.50
CA SER A 76 -10.54 -6.83 10.25
C SER A 76 -11.30 -5.87 11.17
N GLY A 77 -10.80 -4.66 11.40
CA GLY A 77 -11.34 -3.69 12.37
C GLY A 77 -11.11 -4.06 13.83
N SER A 78 -10.54 -5.23 14.12
CA SER A 78 -10.20 -5.67 15.48
C SER A 78 -8.84 -5.14 15.93
N LYS A 79 -8.59 -5.15 17.25
CA LYS A 79 -7.25 -4.88 17.80
C LYS A 79 -6.28 -6.01 17.46
N TRP A 80 -5.01 -5.70 17.25
CA TRP A 80 -3.93 -6.63 16.88
C TRP A 80 -3.92 -7.90 17.74
N LYS A 81 -3.87 -7.75 19.07
CA LYS A 81 -3.84 -8.89 20.03
C LYS A 81 -5.04 -9.84 19.99
N LYS A 82 -6.12 -9.44 19.29
CA LYS A 82 -7.36 -10.23 19.17
C LYS A 82 -7.52 -10.79 17.75
N CYS A 83 -6.52 -10.63 16.89
CA CYS A 83 -6.62 -10.97 15.48
C CYS A 83 -5.34 -11.66 15.02
N CYS A 84 -4.39 -10.94 14.43
CA CYS A 84 -3.20 -11.55 13.83
C CYS A 84 -1.96 -11.57 14.76
N GLY A 85 -2.07 -11.03 16.00
CA GLY A 85 -0.99 -10.93 16.98
C GLY A 85 -1.11 -11.82 18.21
#